data_AF-A0A1I5KLE0-F1
#
_entry.id   AF-A0A1I5KLE0-F1
#
_cell.length_a   1.000
_cell.length_b   1.000
_cell.length_c   1.000
_cell.angle_alpha   90.00
_cell.angle_beta   90.00
_cell.angle_gamma   90.00
#
_symmetry.space_group_name_H-M   'P 1'
#
loop_
_entity.id
_entity.type
_entity.pdbx_description
1 polymer ?
#
loop_
_entity_poly.entity_id
_entity_poly.type
_entity_poly.pdbx_seq_one_letter_code
_entity_poly.pdbx_strand_id
1 'polypeptide(L)'
;MPRPITAPASTRRSSSARWQHCAAGHWPAEALTTAERERLVAKLHDRGLTDGEIADHCRMTTFTAGRILDRLGLAPNPSKDTA
;
A
#
# COMPACT_ATOMS: atom_id res chain seq x y z
N MET A 1 -13.20 -44.39 -16.56
CA MET A 1 -13.18 -43.81 -15.20
C MET A 1 -12.32 -42.54 -15.23
N PRO A 2 -12.88 -41.33 -15.35
CA PRO A 2 -12.10 -40.11 -15.21
C PRO A 2 -11.79 -39.85 -13.73
N ARG A 3 -10.57 -39.37 -13.48
CA ARG A 3 -10.02 -39.08 -12.15
C ARG A 3 -10.53 -37.70 -11.70
N PRO A 4 -10.93 -37.51 -10.42
CA PRO A 4 -11.22 -36.17 -9.93
C PRO A 4 -9.91 -35.38 -9.83
N ILE A 5 -9.82 -34.29 -10.59
CA ILE A 5 -8.80 -33.26 -10.42
C ILE A 5 -9.11 -32.48 -9.13
N THR A 6 -8.56 -32.91 -8.00
CA THR A 6 -8.68 -32.17 -6.75
C THR A 6 -7.64 -31.04 -6.69
N ALA A 7 -8.14 -29.80 -6.66
CA ALA A 7 -7.50 -28.51 -6.33
C ALA A 7 -6.56 -27.89 -7.40
N PRO A 8 -6.52 -26.54 -7.55
CA PRO A 8 -6.66 -25.54 -6.48
C PRO A 8 -7.52 -24.31 -6.81
N ALA A 9 -8.58 -24.07 -6.04
CA ALA A 9 -9.15 -22.72 -5.96
C ALA A 9 -8.36 -21.93 -4.91
N SER A 10 -7.17 -21.45 -5.29
CA SER A 10 -6.44 -20.44 -4.54
C SER A 10 -7.37 -19.27 -4.20
N THR A 11 -7.53 -18.99 -2.92
CA THR A 11 -8.24 -17.83 -2.36
C THR A 11 -7.51 -16.52 -2.66
N ARG A 12 -7.22 -16.24 -3.94
CA ARG A 12 -6.44 -15.08 -4.42
C ARG A 12 -7.33 -13.90 -4.81
N ARG A 13 -8.45 -13.72 -4.11
CA ARG A 13 -9.44 -12.65 -4.41
C ARG A 13 -9.77 -11.75 -3.21
N SER A 14 -9.36 -12.12 -1.99
CA SER A 14 -9.65 -11.32 -0.78
C SER A 14 -8.63 -10.23 -0.45
N SER A 15 -7.41 -10.28 -1.01
CA SER A 15 -6.40 -9.21 -0.86
C SER A 15 -6.79 -7.93 -1.60
N SER A 16 -7.46 -8.07 -2.75
CA SER A 16 -7.78 -6.94 -3.62
C SER A 16 -8.75 -5.92 -3.00
N ALA A 17 -9.75 -6.36 -2.24
CA ALA A 17 -10.77 -5.45 -1.69
C ALA A 17 -10.20 -4.54 -0.59
N ARG A 18 -9.49 -5.11 0.40
CA ARG A 18 -8.84 -4.32 1.46
C ARG A 18 -7.79 -3.38 0.87
N TRP A 19 -7.00 -3.88 -0.09
CA TRP A 19 -6.02 -3.07 -0.78
C TRP A 19 -6.66 -1.92 -1.56
N GLN A 20 -7.78 -2.14 -2.24
CA GLN A 20 -8.53 -1.07 -2.92
C GLN A 20 -9.09 -0.04 -1.94
N HIS A 21 -9.64 -0.46 -0.80
CA HIS A 21 -10.12 0.48 0.23
C HIS A 21 -8.99 1.31 0.83
N CYS A 22 -7.81 0.72 1.07
CA CYS A 22 -6.63 1.47 1.52
C CYS A 22 -6.08 2.37 0.40
N ALA A 23 -6.06 1.91 -0.84
CA ALA A 23 -5.67 2.71 -2.00
C ALA A 23 -6.59 3.91 -2.24
N ALA A 24 -7.86 3.79 -1.86
CA ALA A 24 -8.83 4.87 -1.90
C ALA A 24 -8.82 5.76 -0.63
N GLY A 25 -8.02 5.44 0.39
CA GLY A 25 -7.92 6.24 1.63
C GLY A 25 -9.07 6.00 2.62
N HIS A 26 -9.91 4.99 2.39
CA HIS A 26 -11.03 4.67 3.28
C HIS A 26 -10.59 3.91 4.53
N TRP A 27 -9.48 3.17 4.44
CA TRP A 27 -9.00 2.26 5.49
C TRP A 27 -7.51 2.49 5.81
N PRO A 28 -7.10 2.30 7.07
CA PRO A 28 -5.71 2.43 7.47
C PRO A 28 -4.86 1.32 6.86
N ALA A 29 -3.61 1.64 6.49
CA ALA A 29 -2.70 0.65 5.90
C ALA A 29 -2.20 -0.40 6.92
N GLU A 30 -2.51 -0.24 8.20
CA GLU A 30 -2.36 -1.29 9.23
C GLU A 30 -3.23 -2.52 8.96
N ALA A 31 -4.35 -2.36 8.24
CA ALA A 31 -5.19 -3.47 7.80
C ALA A 31 -4.57 -4.35 6.69
N LEU A 32 -3.47 -3.88 6.09
CA LEU A 32 -2.70 -4.58 5.07
C LEU A 32 -1.46 -5.24 5.64
N THR A 33 -1.01 -6.30 4.98
CA THR A 33 0.30 -6.89 5.27
C THR A 33 1.44 -5.93 4.95
N THR A 34 2.62 -6.13 5.54
CA THR A 34 3.81 -5.29 5.30
C THR A 34 4.12 -5.14 3.81
N ALA A 35 4.10 -6.24 3.05
CA ALA A 35 4.38 -6.22 1.61
C ALA A 35 3.30 -5.47 0.80
N GLU A 36 2.04 -5.56 1.21
CA GLU A 36 0.95 -4.80 0.57
C GLU A 36 1.03 -3.31 0.88
N ARG A 37 1.46 -2.96 2.10
CA ARG A 37 1.70 -1.58 2.53
C ARG A 37 2.85 -0.95 1.77
N GLU A 38 3.97 -1.65 1.61
CA GLU A 38 5.11 -1.20 0.79
C GLU A 38 4.67 -0.90 -0.65
N ARG A 39 3.88 -1.80 -1.27
CA ARG A 39 3.31 -1.58 -2.61
C ARG A 39 2.33 -0.41 -2.67
N LEU A 40 1.53 -0.22 -1.63
CA LEU A 40 0.59 0.90 -1.57
C LEU A 40 1.35 2.23 -1.49
N VAL A 41 2.35 2.34 -0.61
CA VAL A 41 3.21 3.52 -0.49
C VAL A 41 3.90 3.84 -1.81
N ALA A 42 4.52 2.84 -2.46
CA ALA A 42 5.15 3.03 -3.77
C ALA A 42 4.15 3.56 -4.82
N LYS A 43 2.93 3.03 -4.86
CA LYS A 43 1.89 3.49 -5.79
C LYS A 43 1.41 4.92 -5.51
N LEU A 44 1.31 5.30 -4.25
CA LEU A 44 0.91 6.66 -3.88
C LEU A 44 2.03 7.66 -4.18
N HIS A 45 3.28 7.27 -3.93
CA HIS A 45 4.46 8.04 -4.29
C HIS A 45 4.59 8.26 -5.81
N ASP A 46 4.36 7.21 -6.61
CA ASP A 46 4.30 7.28 -8.08
C ASP A 46 3.20 8.22 -8.60
N ARG A 47 2.10 8.35 -7.86
CA ARG A 47 1.04 9.34 -8.13
C ARG A 47 1.43 10.78 -7.78
N GLY A 48 2.63 10.98 -7.23
CA GLY A 48 3.14 12.28 -6.83
C GLY A 48 2.74 12.73 -5.42
N LEU A 49 2.20 11.82 -4.59
CA LEU A 49 1.90 12.17 -3.20
C LEU A 49 3.22 12.33 -2.41
N THR A 50 3.21 13.30 -1.49
CA THR A 50 4.28 13.54 -0.52
C THR A 50 4.19 12.57 0.65
N ASP A 51 5.26 12.45 1.44
CA ASP A 51 5.30 11.58 2.62
C ASP A 51 4.19 11.93 3.63
N GLY A 52 3.87 13.24 3.73
CA GLY A 52 2.77 13.79 4.52
C GLY A 52 1.40 13.32 4.01
N GLU A 53 1.16 13.42 2.71
CA GLU A 53 -0.09 12.97 2.10
C GLU A 53 -0.24 11.45 2.16
N ILE A 54 0.87 10.70 1.97
CA ILE A 54 0.87 9.24 2.11
C ILE A 54 0.54 8.84 3.57
N ALA A 55 1.12 9.55 4.54
CA ALA A 55 0.88 9.32 5.95
C ALA A 55 -0.58 9.57 6.32
N ASP A 56 -1.16 10.71 5.90
CA ASP A 56 -2.57 11.02 6.11
C ASP A 56 -3.49 10.00 5.43
N HIS A 57 -3.24 9.72 4.15
CA HIS A 57 -4.03 8.79 3.34
C HIS A 57 -4.04 7.37 3.90
N CYS A 58 -2.91 6.92 4.45
CA CYS A 58 -2.77 5.60 5.04
C CYS A 58 -3.07 5.56 6.56
N ARG A 59 -3.39 6.71 7.18
CA ARG A 59 -3.51 6.90 8.64
C ARG A 59 -2.30 6.35 9.40
N MET A 60 -1.11 6.66 8.92
CA MET A 60 0.15 6.32 9.57
C MET A 60 0.98 7.57 9.84
N THR A 61 2.10 7.42 10.54
CA THR A 61 3.03 8.54 10.75
C THR A 61 3.90 8.78 9.52
N THR A 62 4.27 10.03 9.27
CA THR A 62 5.26 10.42 8.24
C THR A 62 6.58 9.70 8.41
N PHE A 63 6.99 9.45 9.66
CA PHE A 63 8.16 8.61 9.97
C PHE A 63 8.04 7.19 9.40
N THR A 64 6.87 6.57 9.52
CA THR A 64 6.64 5.21 8.99
C THR A 64 6.63 5.23 7.46
N ALA A 65 5.98 6.23 6.85
CA ALA A 65 5.98 6.40 5.40
C ALA A 65 7.41 6.61 4.86
N GLY A 66 8.20 7.50 5.48
CA GLY A 66 9.59 7.74 5.12
C GLY A 66 10.48 6.51 5.26
N ARG A 67 10.33 5.72 6.34
CA ARG A 67 11.05 4.45 6.52
C ARG A 67 10.71 3.41 5.44
N ILE A 68 9.47 3.38 4.97
CA ILE A 68 9.07 2.49 3.87
C ILE A 68 9.67 2.97 2.55
N LEU A 69 9.64 4.27 2.27
CA LEU A 69 10.26 4.86 1.08
C LEU A 69 11.77 4.63 1.04
N ASP A 70 12.46 4.84 2.17
CA ASP A 70 13.89 4.55 2.34
C ASP A 70 14.22 3.07 2.04
N ARG A 71 13.44 2.16 2.61
CA ARG A 71 13.58 0.70 2.37
C ARG A 71 13.33 0.32 0.91
N LEU A 72 12.48 1.06 0.21
CA LEU A 72 12.19 0.90 -1.22
C LEU A 72 13.21 1.62 -2.12
N GLY A 73 14.11 2.43 -1.55
CA GLY A 73 15.05 3.26 -2.31
C GLY A 73 14.37 4.41 -3.06
N LEU A 74 13.17 4.82 -2.66
CA LEU A 74 12.43 5.92 -3.26
C LEU A 74 12.77 7.22 -2.51
N ALA A 75 13.20 8.23 -3.27
CA ALA A 75 13.43 9.56 -2.69
C ALA A 75 12.08 10.16 -2.26
N PRO A 76 11.96 10.73 -1.05
CA PRO A 76 10.73 11.41 -0.63
C PRO A 76 10.39 12.52 -1.61
N ASN A 77 9.11 12.62 -1.98
CA ASN A 77 8.66 13.70 -2.85
C ASN A 77 8.73 15.03 -2.06
N PRO A 78 9.16 16.14 -2.68
CA PRO A 78 9.29 17.41 -1.98
C PRO A 78 7.95 17.80 -1.37
N SER A 79 7.92 17.93 -0.04
CA SER A 79 6.75 18.43 0.69
C SER A 79 6.32 19.74 0.06
N LYS A 80 5.04 19.86 -0.33
CA LYS A 80 4.48 21.11 -0.87
C LYS A 80 4.41 22.26 0.14
N ASP A 81 5.03 22.12 1.31
CA ASP A 81 5.19 23.18 2.30
C ASP A 81 6.36 24.07 1.91
N THR A 82 6.16 24.88 0.87
CA THR A 82 6.93 26.10 0.63
C THR A 82 6.02 27.06 -0.14
N ALA A 83 5.22 27.82 0.63
CA ALA A 83 4.68 29.13 0.25
C ALA A 83 4.23 29.88 1.51
#